data_AF-A0A285ZRA4-F1
#
_entry.id   AF-A0A285ZRA4-F1
#
_cell.length_a   1.000
_cell.length_b   1.000
_cell.length_c   1.000
_cell.angle_alpha   90.00
_cell.angle_beta   90.00
_cell.angle_gamma   90.00
#
_symmetry.space_group_name_H-M   'P 1'
#
loop_
_entity.id
_entity.type
_entity.pdbx_description
1 polymer ?
#
loop_
_entity_poly.entity_id
_entity_poly.type
_entity_poly.pdbx_seq_one_letter_code
_entity_poly.pdbx_strand_id
1 'polypeptide(L)' 'MNIKISEHAAKKMAERNIPEDVVRRAFDAEDWESYDVSEVDETAIIVTKTINEKKWRFVFNWETETLITCYPRR' A
#
# COMPACT_ATOMS: atom_id res chain seq x y z
N MET A 1 2.00 -11.70 6.06
CA MET A 1 3.22 -10.93 5.74
C MET A 1 3.38 -9.78 6.73
N ASN A 2 4.46 -9.74 7.51
CA ASN A 2 4.66 -8.66 8.49
C ASN A 2 5.21 -7.39 7.82
N ILE A 3 4.35 -6.63 7.15
CA ILE A 3 4.78 -5.42 6.45
C ILE A 3 5.29 -4.34 7.41
N LYS A 4 6.38 -3.69 7.03
CA LYS A 4 6.85 -2.44 7.65
C LYS A 4 6.15 -1.27 7.00
N ILE A 5 5.83 -0.23 7.77
CA ILE A 5 5.26 1.00 7.23
C ILE A 5 6.30 2.09 7.41
N SER A 6 6.73 2.68 6.29
CA SER A 6 7.66 3.81 6.34
C SER A 6 7.01 5.02 7.00
N GLU A 7 7.81 5.90 7.58
CA GLU A 7 7.32 7.15 8.19
C GLU A 7 6.51 7.99 7.18
N HIS A 8 6.96 8.02 5.93
CA HIS A 8 6.26 8.70 4.85
C HIS A 8 4.87 8.08 4.58
N ALA A 9 4.78 6.75 4.46
CA ALA A 9 3.51 6.06 4.29
C ALA A 9 2.57 6.28 5.48
N ALA A 10 3.08 6.18 6.72
CA ALA A 10 2.31 6.40 7.94
C ALA A 10 1.68 7.80 7.96
N LYS A 11 2.46 8.84 7.65
CA LYS A 11 1.96 10.22 7.52
C LYS A 11 0.87 10.33 6.45
N LYS A 12 1.09 9.71 5.28
CA LYS A 12 0.16 9.71 4.15
C LYS A 12 -1.14 8.96 4.41
N MET A 13 -1.11 7.92 5.23
CA MET A 13 -2.29 7.20 5.69
C MET A 13 -3.07 8.01 6.71
N ALA A 14 -2.39 8.63 7.68
CA ALA A 14 -2.99 9.49 8.69
C ALA A 14 -3.70 10.71 8.08
N GLU A 15 -3.06 11.40 7.12
CA GLU A 15 -3.66 12.54 6.38
C GLU A 15 -4.98 12.16 5.66
N ARG A 16 -5.22 10.87 5.44
CA ARG A 16 -6.29 10.36 4.57
C ARG A 16 -7.25 9.42 5.27
N ASN A 17 -7.12 9.30 6.60
CA ASN A 17 -7.92 8.39 7.43
C ASN A 17 -7.91 6.95 6.91
N ILE A 18 -6.74 6.46 6.48
CA ILE A 18 -6.54 5.06 6.09
C ILE A 18 -6.04 4.30 7.33
N PRO A 19 -6.85 3.37 7.89
CA PRO A 19 -6.44 2.63 9.07
C PRO A 19 -5.30 1.65 8.77
N GLU A 20 -4.28 1.62 9.62
CA GLU A 20 -3.13 0.74 9.47
C GLU A 20 -3.51 -0.75 9.48
N ASP A 21 -4.45 -1.14 10.33
CA ASP A 21 -4.96 -2.50 10.43
C ASP A 21 -5.65 -2.97 9.15
N VAL A 22 -6.30 -2.06 8.41
CA VAL A 22 -6.92 -2.37 7.11
C VAL A 22 -5.84 -2.65 6.06
N VAL A 23 -4.77 -1.85 6.06
CA VAL A 23 -3.66 -2.04 5.13
C VAL A 23 -2.93 -3.35 5.44
N ARG A 24 -2.57 -3.61 6.71
CA ARG A 24 -1.93 -4.86 7.11
C ARG A 24 -2.76 -6.08 6.72
N ARG A 25 -4.05 -6.09 7.04
CA ARG A 25 -4.97 -7.18 6.65
C ARG A 25 -5.04 -7.37 5.14
N ALA A 26 -5.03 -6.29 4.36
CA ALA A 26 -5.02 -6.40 2.91
C ALA A 26 -3.78 -7.12 2.38
N PHE A 27 -2.60 -6.80 2.90
CA PHE A 27 -1.35 -7.44 2.53
C PHE A 27 -1.22 -8.87 3.08
N ASP A 28 -1.79 -9.15 4.26
CA ASP A 28 -1.81 -10.50 4.85
C ASP A 28 -2.74 -11.45 4.10
N ALA A 29 -3.91 -10.98 3.69
CA ALA A 29 -4.96 -11.79 3.07
C ALA A 29 -4.89 -11.79 1.53
N GLU A 30 -3.88 -11.13 0.94
CA GLU A 30 -3.77 -10.95 -0.50
C GLU A 30 -5.01 -10.31 -1.14
N ASP A 31 -5.72 -9.49 -0.36
CA ASP A 31 -7.03 -8.93 -0.71
C ASP A 31 -6.85 -7.63 -1.50
N TRP A 32 -6.35 -7.76 -2.72
CA TRP A 32 -6.05 -6.66 -3.63
C TRP A 32 -6.89 -6.73 -4.90
N GLU A 33 -7.30 -5.57 -5.41
CA GLU A 33 -8.05 -5.50 -6.67
C GLU A 33 -7.14 -5.67 -7.89
N SER A 34 -5.91 -5.20 -7.78
CA SER A 34 -4.89 -5.35 -8.82
C SER A 34 -3.51 -5.17 -8.20
N TYR A 35 -2.53 -5.88 -8.75
CA TYR A 35 -1.11 -5.67 -8.46
C TYR A 35 -0.38 -5.41 -9.78
N ASP A 36 0.66 -4.57 -9.72
CA ASP A 36 1.53 -4.23 -10.84
C ASP A 36 2.97 -4.08 -10.33
N VAL A 37 3.96 -4.36 -11.17
CA VAL A 37 5.37 -4.14 -10.83
C VAL A 37 5.78 -2.79 -11.40
N SER A 38 6.45 -1.97 -10.60
CA SER A 38 6.89 -0.65 -11.04
C SER A 38 7.92 -0.76 -12.16
N GLU A 39 7.62 -0.14 -13.31
CA GLU A 39 8.53 -0.08 -14.48
C GLU A 39 9.84 0.69 -14.19
N VAL A 40 9.87 1.49 -13.13
CA VAL A 40 11.03 2.30 -12.73
C VAL A 40 11.90 1.58 -11.69
N ASP A 41 11.30 0.69 -10.90
CA ASP A 41 11.93 0.01 -9.78
C ASP A 41 11.28 -1.36 -9.62
N GLU A 42 11.93 -2.40 -10.12
CA GLU A 42 11.44 -3.79 -10.07
C GLU A 42 11.27 -4.32 -8.64
N THR A 43 11.87 -3.63 -7.65
CA THR A 43 11.69 -3.96 -6.23
C THR A 43 10.37 -3.42 -5.66
N ALA A 44 9.69 -2.52 -6.39
CA ALA A 44 8.44 -1.91 -5.99
C ALA A 44 7.23 -2.52 -6.69
N ILE A 45 6.25 -2.94 -5.88
CA ILE A 45 4.94 -3.42 -6.30
C ILE A 45 3.90 -2.34 -6.01
N ILE A 46 3.05 -2.06 -6.97
CA ILE A 46 1.92 -1.16 -6.86
C ILE A 46 0.65 -1.98 -6.68
N VAL A 47 0.03 -1.84 -5.52
CA VAL A 47 -1.17 -2.57 -5.13
C VAL A 47 -2.36 -1.62 -5.11
N THR A 48 -3.49 -2.00 -5.70
CA THR A 48 -4.74 -1.23 -5.61
C THR A 48 -5.73 -1.89 -4.65
N LYS A 49 -6.38 -1.08 -3.80
CA LYS A 49 -7.49 -1.52 -2.95
C LYS A 49 -8.50 -0.39 -2.71
N THR A 50 -9.78 -0.73 -2.62
CA THR A 50 -10.82 0.20 -2.13
C THR A 50 -10.86 0.22 -0.60
N ILE A 51 -10.74 1.40 -0.01
CA ILE A 51 -10.88 1.64 1.44
C ILE A 51 -11.76 2.87 1.62
N ASN A 52 -12.82 2.75 2.42
CA ASN A 52 -13.82 3.82 2.65
C ASN A 52 -14.38 4.36 1.32
N GLU A 53 -14.82 3.46 0.44
CA GLU A 53 -15.40 3.76 -0.88
C GLU A 53 -14.45 4.47 -1.86
N LYS A 54 -13.17 4.63 -1.50
CA LYS A 54 -12.15 5.28 -2.33
C LYS A 54 -11.09 4.28 -2.74
N LYS A 55 -10.71 4.31 -4.01
CA LYS A 55 -9.60 3.50 -4.51
C LYS A 55 -8.26 4.13 -4.17
N TRP A 56 -7.38 3.31 -3.60
CA TRP A 56 -6.04 3.69 -3.18
C TRP A 56 -5.01 2.83 -3.89
N ARG A 57 -3.90 3.45 -4.24
CA ARG A 57 -2.68 2.77 -4.66
C ARG A 57 -1.66 2.80 -3.53
N PHE A 58 -1.06 1.66 -3.27
CA PHE A 58 -0.03 1.43 -2.27
C PHE A 58 1.24 1.03 -3.00
N VAL A 59 2.35 1.71 -2.70
CA VAL A 59 3.67 1.35 -3.23
C VAL A 59 4.40 0.58 -2.15
N PHE A 60 4.65 -0.69 -2.42
CA PHE A 60 5.25 -1.64 -1.49
C PHE A 60 6.56 -2.16 -2.07
N ASN A 61 7.64 -2.10 -1.32
CA ASN A 61 8.91 -2.70 -1.71
C ASN A 61 8.98 -4.13 -1.16
N TRP A 62 9.07 -5.11 -2.06
CA TRP A 62 9.00 -6.53 -1.69
C TRP A 62 10.29 -7.07 -1.08
N GLU A 63 11.45 -6.52 -1.44
CA GLU A 63 12.73 -6.93 -0.86
C GLU A 63 12.87 -6.54 0.60
N THR A 64 12.41 -5.33 0.94
CA THR A 64 12.50 -4.77 2.30
C THR A 64 11.23 -4.97 3.12
N GLU A 65 10.21 -5.59 2.51
CA GLU A 65 8.85 -5.76 3.03
C GLU A 65 8.24 -4.45 3.57
N THR A 66 8.49 -3.33 2.88
CA THR A 66 8.17 -1.99 3.38
C THR A 66 7.16 -1.27 2.48
N LEU A 67 6.06 -0.79 3.07
CA LEU A 67 5.15 0.16 2.45
C LEU A 67 5.80 1.54 2.37
N ILE A 68 6.13 1.97 1.15
CA ILE A 68 6.81 3.23 0.87
C ILE A 68 5.83 4.41 0.90
N THR A 69 4.69 4.30 0.24
CA THR A 69 3.71 5.39 0.19
C THR A 69 2.32 4.91 -0.22
N CYS A 70 1.33 5.78 -0.08
CA CYS A 70 -0.02 5.58 -0.60
C CYS A 70 -0.57 6.87 -1.23
N TYR A 71 -1.37 6.74 -2.29
CA TYR A 71 -1.99 7.85 -3.00
C TYR A 71 -3.33 7.43 -3.64
N PRO A 72 -4.27 8.36 -3.84
CA PRO A 72 -5.57 8.01 -4.40
C PRO A 72 -5.42 7.60 -5.87
N ARG A 73 -6.20 6.59 -6.29
CA ARG A 73 -6.37 6.26 -7.71
C ARG A 73 -7.40 7.23 -8.28
N ARG A 74 -7.00 8.01 -9.30
CA ARG A 74 -7.89 8.93 -10.03
C ARG A 74 -8.99 8.16 -10.74
#